data_AF-A0A1C7MPI6-F1
#
_entry.id   AF-A0A1C7MPI6-F1
#
_cell.length_a   1.000
_cell.length_b   1.000
_cell.length_c   1.000
_cell.angle_alpha   90.00
_cell.angle_beta   90.00
_cell.angle_gamma   90.00
#
_symmetry.space_group_name_H-M   'P 1'
#
loop_
_entity.id
_entity.type
_entity.pdbx_description
1 polymer ?
#
loop_
_entity_poly.entity_id
_entity_poly.type
_entity_poly.pdbx_seq_one_letter_code
_entity_poly.pdbx_strand_id
1 'polypeptide(L)'
;MRPTGTLDSVDDIADFVSEFNSESDLFIHAETCLTKLIARIGIQPDSAFAKWHFSSNLADLDACIAHEGESQLNYLQEMRQQWRPANQDKFQLPEAWKLDFLLPIRQTLYESSDKEPEESFYCEPKVSLEMFLGVVAYIGSEHDEECIIPDMFVSIPGCWLRSNPSYDFPAALAGTGHLPSVDFALLLHTVGPSRRFCARRDKCLRMSILHPALVLGMKGPTPWPGAADGKANASLSDILRDLASAAQPSLDTHLISWFLHCEQSQEVETLLSTNHSALPPWMILFGVVYDAECIRIIAHIPFVAPNGEEARQFSYLSCVVDSISYPPIPSVIQNVKDWTLERFRSAIALLTIQTHAFRFGSRWEDVRWPNSVTFSCIVRESEYLGPTPTPSNHGDLEVYEHCVILDSDSDTECSTPSEHVRAYKEDEEMRMKASRPKVLQWLKDNWGTFGDDEGDDDDTAQSLLVVGHGPSSARVTC
;
A
#
# COMPACT_ATOMS: atom_id res chain seq x y z
N MET A 1 -27.31 -3.02 -14.16
CA MET A 1 -26.89 -4.10 -13.24
C MET A 1 -27.71 -3.96 -11.96
N ARG A 2 -28.26 -5.06 -11.41
CA ARG A 2 -28.88 -5.00 -10.07
C ARG A 2 -27.79 -4.69 -9.04
N PRO A 3 -28.06 -3.91 -7.98
CA PRO A 3 -27.09 -3.74 -6.90
C PRO A 3 -26.92 -5.10 -6.24
N THR A 4 -25.77 -5.72 -6.44
CA THR A 4 -25.39 -6.94 -5.73
C THR A 4 -25.19 -6.57 -4.27
N GLY A 5 -25.98 -7.18 -3.39
CA GLY A 5 -25.73 -7.13 -1.95
C GLY A 5 -24.28 -7.54 -1.65
N THR A 6 -23.73 -7.05 -0.55
CA THR A 6 -22.44 -7.55 -0.06
C THR A 6 -22.64 -9.04 0.26
N LEU A 7 -21.91 -9.90 -0.45
CA LEU A 7 -21.91 -11.34 -0.19
C LEU A 7 -20.98 -11.58 1.01
N ASP A 8 -21.48 -11.26 2.19
CA ASP A 8 -20.69 -11.33 3.43
C ASP A 8 -20.71 -12.74 4.04
N SER A 9 -21.54 -13.66 3.52
CA SER A 9 -21.68 -15.02 4.06
C SER A 9 -21.04 -16.10 3.17
N VAL A 10 -20.49 -17.14 3.80
CA VAL A 10 -19.97 -18.33 3.10
C VAL A 10 -21.08 -19.02 2.28
N ASP A 11 -22.33 -18.92 2.71
CA ASP A 11 -23.49 -19.47 2.02
C ASP A 11 -23.75 -18.75 0.68
N ASP A 12 -23.57 -17.42 0.64
CA ASP A 12 -23.67 -16.64 -0.60
C ASP A 12 -22.62 -17.06 -1.64
N ILE A 13 -21.43 -17.45 -1.18
CA ILE A 13 -20.36 -17.96 -2.03
C ILE A 13 -20.75 -19.33 -2.61
N ALA A 14 -21.24 -20.23 -1.75
CA ALA A 14 -21.65 -21.56 -2.16
C ALA A 14 -22.81 -21.50 -3.17
N ASP A 15 -23.79 -20.61 -2.93
CA ASP A 15 -24.92 -20.40 -3.82
C ASP A 15 -24.47 -19.86 -5.18
N PHE A 16 -23.59 -18.84 -5.22
CA PHE A 16 -23.07 -18.33 -6.50
C PHE A 16 -22.25 -19.37 -7.25
N VAL A 17 -21.38 -20.12 -6.55
CA VAL A 17 -20.58 -21.19 -7.18
C VAL A 17 -21.47 -22.31 -7.71
N SER A 18 -22.60 -22.59 -7.06
CA SER A 18 -23.57 -23.59 -7.53
C SER A 18 -24.27 -23.22 -8.85
N GLU A 19 -24.23 -21.95 -9.26
CA GLU A 19 -24.72 -21.52 -10.58
C GLU A 19 -23.85 -22.06 -11.73
N PHE A 20 -22.61 -22.48 -11.44
CA PHE A 20 -21.67 -23.03 -12.41
C PHE A 20 -21.66 -24.56 -12.35
N ASN A 21 -21.67 -25.21 -13.53
CA ASN A 21 -21.65 -26.68 -13.59
C ASN A 21 -20.29 -27.27 -13.18
N SER A 22 -19.22 -26.47 -13.18
CA SER A 22 -17.86 -26.86 -12.81
C SER A 22 -16.98 -25.65 -12.45
N GLU A 23 -15.86 -25.88 -11.74
CA GLU A 23 -14.83 -24.85 -11.49
C GLU A 23 -14.24 -24.30 -12.80
N SER A 24 -14.11 -25.14 -13.83
CA SER A 24 -13.65 -24.71 -15.15
C SER A 24 -14.59 -23.70 -15.79
N ASP A 25 -15.91 -23.86 -15.63
CA ASP A 25 -16.90 -22.89 -16.13
C ASP A 25 -16.78 -21.55 -15.41
N LEU A 26 -16.54 -21.56 -14.09
CA LEU A 26 -16.28 -20.35 -13.31
C LEU A 26 -15.03 -19.62 -13.81
N PHE A 27 -13.92 -20.33 -14.03
CA PHE A 27 -12.68 -19.75 -14.53
C PHE A 27 -12.84 -19.12 -15.93
N ILE A 28 -13.49 -19.82 -16.86
CA ILE A 28 -13.76 -19.31 -18.21
C ILE A 28 -14.65 -18.05 -18.13
N HIS A 29 -15.67 -18.06 -17.26
CA HIS A 29 -16.56 -16.93 -17.09
C HIS A 29 -15.85 -15.72 -16.48
N ALA A 30 -15.02 -15.94 -15.45
CA ALA A 30 -14.19 -14.91 -14.82
C ALA A 30 -13.22 -14.28 -15.82
N GLU A 31 -12.50 -15.10 -16.60
CA GLU A 31 -11.58 -14.64 -17.65
C GLU A 31 -12.31 -13.84 -18.73
N THR A 32 -13.49 -14.30 -19.15
CA THR A 32 -14.33 -13.56 -20.11
C THR A 32 -14.78 -12.21 -19.54
N CYS A 33 -15.14 -12.17 -18.25
CA CYS A 33 -15.54 -10.94 -17.58
C CYS A 33 -14.37 -9.95 -17.49
N LEU A 34 -13.21 -10.42 -17.06
CA LEU A 34 -11.99 -9.63 -16.96
C LEU A 34 -11.54 -9.10 -18.32
N THR A 35 -11.55 -9.93 -19.36
CA THR A 35 -11.19 -9.53 -20.74
C THR A 35 -12.10 -8.41 -21.25
N LYS A 36 -13.41 -8.50 -21.00
CA LYS A 36 -14.36 -7.43 -21.35
C LYS A 36 -14.08 -6.14 -20.58
N LEU A 37 -13.72 -6.24 -19.31
CA LEU A 37 -13.38 -5.09 -18.47
C LEU A 37 -12.11 -4.39 -18.95
N ILE A 38 -11.04 -5.16 -19.21
CA ILE A 38 -9.78 -4.71 -19.79
C ILE A 38 -10.01 -4.01 -21.13
N ALA A 39 -10.75 -4.64 -22.05
CA ALA A 39 -11.06 -4.07 -23.36
C ALA A 39 -11.88 -2.78 -23.27
N ARG A 40 -12.84 -2.71 -22.33
CA ARG A 40 -13.65 -1.51 -22.08
C ARG A 40 -12.81 -0.35 -21.56
N ILE A 41 -11.81 -0.63 -20.74
CA ILE A 41 -10.90 0.38 -20.17
C ILE A 41 -9.87 0.84 -21.20
N GLY A 42 -9.50 -0.01 -22.16
CA GLY A 42 -8.46 0.27 -23.13
C GLY A 42 -7.07 -0.20 -22.71
N ILE A 43 -7.00 -1.14 -21.76
CA ILE A 43 -5.77 -1.88 -21.47
C ILE A 43 -5.58 -2.93 -22.57
N GLN A 44 -4.38 -3.00 -23.16
CA GLN A 44 -4.05 -3.95 -24.22
C GLN A 44 -3.06 -5.00 -23.72
N PRO A 45 -3.55 -6.15 -23.21
CA PRO A 45 -2.71 -7.09 -22.47
C PRO A 45 -1.74 -7.89 -23.35
N ASP A 46 -2.13 -8.16 -24.59
CA ASP A 46 -1.33 -8.97 -25.55
C ASP A 46 -0.50 -8.13 -26.50
N SER A 47 -0.55 -6.80 -26.38
CA SER A 47 0.37 -6.00 -27.14
C SER A 47 1.75 -6.22 -26.52
N ALA A 48 2.72 -6.72 -27.28
CA ALA A 48 4.15 -6.63 -26.96
C ALA A 48 4.64 -5.16 -26.85
N PHE A 49 3.71 -4.23 -26.61
CA PHE A 49 3.73 -2.80 -26.85
C PHE A 49 2.99 -2.04 -25.75
N ALA A 50 2.77 -2.60 -24.54
CA ALA A 50 2.60 -1.74 -23.39
C ALA A 50 3.80 -0.80 -23.41
N LYS A 51 3.56 0.45 -23.84
CA LYS A 51 4.63 1.32 -24.29
C LYS A 51 5.27 1.90 -23.05
N TRP A 52 6.23 1.14 -22.52
CA TRP A 52 7.05 1.58 -21.43
C TRP A 52 8.03 2.63 -21.93
N HIS A 53 8.00 3.76 -21.26
CA HIS A 53 8.99 4.81 -21.36
C HIS A 53 9.89 4.71 -20.13
N PHE A 54 11.19 4.83 -20.33
CA PHE A 54 12.17 4.73 -19.25
C PHE A 54 12.94 6.03 -19.16
N SER A 55 13.12 6.53 -17.94
CA SER A 55 14.00 7.67 -17.69
C SER A 55 14.82 7.48 -16.42
N SER A 56 16.10 7.82 -16.50
CA SER A 56 17.01 7.85 -15.35
C SER A 56 16.82 9.09 -14.47
N ASN A 57 15.99 10.05 -14.87
CA ASN A 57 15.72 11.27 -14.11
C ASN A 57 14.41 11.92 -14.56
N LEU A 58 13.68 12.55 -13.64
CA LEU A 58 12.52 13.39 -13.95
C LEU A 58 12.83 14.54 -14.92
N ALA A 59 14.06 15.08 -14.89
CA ALA A 59 14.47 16.21 -15.74
C ALA A 59 14.69 15.81 -17.21
N ASP A 60 14.93 14.53 -17.48
CA ASP A 60 15.28 14.02 -18.83
C ASP A 60 14.05 13.48 -19.58
N LEU A 61 12.84 13.71 -19.07
CA LEU A 61 11.61 13.24 -19.67
C LEU A 61 11.31 13.96 -21.00
N ASP A 62 10.86 13.19 -21.99
CA ASP A 62 10.32 13.75 -23.22
C ASP A 62 9.13 14.68 -22.92
N ALA A 63 9.09 15.85 -23.56
CA ALA A 63 8.11 16.88 -23.27
C ALA A 63 6.66 16.42 -23.48
N CYS A 64 6.41 15.53 -24.44
CA CYS A 64 5.06 14.97 -24.65
C CYS A 64 4.67 14.05 -23.50
N ILE A 65 5.57 13.18 -23.04
CA ILE A 65 5.30 12.28 -21.90
C ILE A 65 5.12 13.11 -20.62
N ALA A 66 5.95 14.13 -20.42
CA ALA A 66 5.87 15.01 -19.28
C ALA A 66 4.53 15.77 -19.23
N HIS A 67 3.98 16.15 -20.38
CA HIS A 67 2.68 16.79 -20.46
C HIS A 67 1.53 15.82 -20.09
N GLU A 68 1.54 14.59 -20.64
CA GLU A 68 0.49 13.60 -20.35
C GLU A 68 0.49 13.13 -18.88
N GLY A 69 1.67 13.10 -18.26
CA GLY A 69 1.85 12.74 -16.86
C GLY A 69 1.98 13.93 -15.90
N GLU A 70 1.65 15.15 -16.34
CA GLU A 70 1.97 16.38 -15.60
C GLU A 70 1.47 16.36 -14.15
N SER A 71 0.24 15.87 -13.93
CA SER A 71 -0.36 15.85 -12.59
C SER A 71 0.40 14.91 -11.63
N GLN A 72 0.77 13.72 -12.09
CA GLN A 72 1.54 12.74 -11.34
C GLN A 72 2.98 13.19 -11.13
N LEU A 73 3.59 13.84 -12.14
CA LEU A 73 4.94 14.39 -12.04
C LEU A 73 5.01 15.54 -11.04
N ASN A 74 4.01 16.42 -11.00
CA ASN A 74 3.90 17.47 -9.98
C ASN A 74 3.77 16.85 -8.59
N TYR A 75 2.91 15.84 -8.43
CA TYR A 75 2.79 15.09 -7.17
C TYR A 75 4.11 14.44 -6.74
N LEU A 76 4.88 13.85 -7.67
CA LEU A 76 6.20 13.30 -7.40
C LEU A 76 7.22 14.36 -6.98
N GLN A 77 7.18 15.54 -7.61
CA GLN A 77 8.05 16.65 -7.21
C GLN A 77 7.71 17.14 -5.81
N GLU A 78 6.43 17.28 -5.47
CA GLU A 78 5.97 17.64 -4.12
C GLU A 78 6.36 16.59 -3.08
N MET A 79 6.22 15.30 -3.40
CA MET A 79 6.73 14.22 -2.55
C MET A 79 8.24 14.33 -2.39
N ARG A 80 9.01 14.45 -3.48
CA ARG A 80 10.47 14.49 -3.43
C ARG A 80 11.01 15.67 -2.62
N GLN A 81 10.35 16.82 -2.68
CA GLN A 81 10.72 17.99 -1.87
C GLN A 81 10.67 17.72 -0.36
N GLN A 82 9.94 16.69 0.09
CA GLN A 82 9.84 16.30 1.49
C GLN A 82 11.14 15.71 2.04
N TRP A 83 11.92 14.98 1.21
CA TRP A 83 13.26 14.47 1.58
C TRP A 83 14.42 15.23 0.95
N ARG A 84 14.16 16.04 -0.08
CA ARG A 84 15.13 16.96 -0.71
C ARG A 84 14.63 18.40 -0.61
N PRO A 85 14.55 19.02 0.58
CA PRO A 85 14.14 20.41 0.70
C PRO A 85 15.12 21.31 -0.07
N ALA A 86 14.59 22.30 -0.80
CA ALA A 86 15.37 23.22 -1.65
C ALA A 86 16.48 23.94 -0.87
N ASN A 87 16.25 24.22 0.42
CA ASN A 87 17.25 24.74 1.34
C ASN A 87 17.99 23.57 2.02
N GLN A 88 19.07 23.11 1.41
CA GLN A 88 19.87 21.95 1.85
C GLN A 88 20.42 22.06 3.28
N ASP A 89 20.48 23.27 3.84
CA ASP A 89 21.09 23.54 5.15
C ASP A 89 20.18 23.26 6.35
N LYS A 90 18.87 23.07 6.14
CA LYS A 90 17.93 22.77 7.22
C LYS A 90 17.04 21.61 6.84
N PHE A 91 17.33 20.46 7.43
CA PHE A 91 16.40 19.34 7.45
C PHE A 91 15.12 19.80 8.17
N GLN A 92 14.01 19.81 7.47
CA GLN A 92 12.69 20.06 8.05
C GLN A 92 11.86 18.83 7.77
N LEU A 93 11.32 18.24 8.84
CA LEU A 93 10.31 17.22 8.70
C LEU A 93 9.05 17.91 8.14
N PRO A 94 8.46 17.45 7.03
CA PRO A 94 7.26 18.06 6.47
C PRO A 94 6.16 18.17 7.53
N GLU A 95 5.41 19.27 7.56
CA GLU A 95 4.31 19.42 8.55
C GLU A 95 3.28 18.30 8.45
N ALA A 96 2.99 17.82 7.23
CA ALA A 96 2.12 16.69 6.99
C ALA A 96 2.58 15.40 7.71
N TRP A 97 3.86 15.29 8.07
CA TRP A 97 4.45 14.09 8.67
C TRP A 97 4.58 14.16 10.18
N LYS A 98 4.51 15.36 10.75
CA LYS A 98 4.41 15.49 12.20
C LYS A 98 3.15 14.82 12.75
N LEU A 99 2.18 14.52 11.88
CA LEU A 99 0.90 13.88 12.16
C LEU A 99 0.89 12.39 11.74
N ASP A 100 1.64 12.01 10.70
CA ASP A 100 1.58 10.69 10.06
C ASP A 100 2.67 9.68 10.50
N PHE A 101 3.61 10.03 11.42
CA PHE A 101 4.40 9.00 12.13
C PHE A 101 3.50 7.98 12.84
N LEU A 102 2.25 8.36 13.07
CA LEU A 102 1.19 7.57 13.63
C LEU A 102 0.18 7.19 12.54
N LEU A 103 0.62 6.62 11.41
CA LEU A 103 -0.30 5.87 10.55
C LEU A 103 -1.14 4.98 11.50
N PRO A 104 -2.47 5.06 11.45
CA PRO A 104 -3.31 4.35 12.40
C PRO A 104 -3.15 2.87 12.15
N ILE A 105 -2.23 2.23 12.88
CA ILE A 105 -2.09 0.78 12.92
C ILE A 105 -3.45 0.27 13.36
N ARG A 106 -4.24 -0.30 12.44
CA ARG A 106 -5.40 -1.10 12.83
C ARG A 106 -4.87 -2.35 13.51
N GLN A 107 -5.03 -2.34 14.83
CA GLN A 107 -5.52 -3.48 15.61
C GLN A 107 -4.97 -4.86 15.21
N THR A 108 -4.06 -5.38 16.04
CA THR A 108 -4.43 -6.64 16.69
C THR A 108 -5.71 -6.37 17.49
N LEU A 109 -6.88 -6.67 16.92
CA LEU A 109 -8.09 -6.90 17.70
C LEU A 109 -7.78 -8.12 18.56
N TYR A 110 -7.07 -7.92 19.66
CA TYR A 110 -7.20 -8.82 20.77
C TYR A 110 -8.64 -8.64 21.24
N GLU A 111 -9.45 -9.66 21.05
CA GLU A 111 -10.75 -9.88 21.70
C GLU A 111 -10.59 -9.95 23.23
N SER A 112 -9.77 -9.11 23.87
CA SER A 112 -9.99 -8.82 25.28
C SER A 112 -11.23 -7.95 25.30
N SER A 113 -12.39 -8.56 25.56
CA SER A 113 -13.70 -7.90 25.68
C SER A 113 -13.75 -6.76 26.69
N ASP A 114 -12.66 -6.52 27.42
CA ASP A 114 -12.63 -5.65 28.59
C ASP A 114 -11.90 -4.32 28.34
N LYS A 115 -11.31 -4.10 27.15
CA LYS A 115 -10.69 -2.81 26.83
C LYS A 115 -11.63 -1.94 26.01
N GLU A 116 -11.76 -0.68 26.40
CA GLU A 116 -12.53 0.30 25.66
C GLU A 116 -12.02 0.37 24.21
N PRO A 117 -12.91 0.53 23.20
CA PRO A 117 -12.53 0.62 21.79
C PRO A 117 -11.43 1.67 21.56
N GLU A 118 -11.44 2.74 22.34
CA GLU A 118 -10.45 3.81 22.31
C GLU A 118 -9.01 3.36 22.63
N GLU A 119 -8.83 2.36 23.51
CA GLU A 119 -7.51 1.80 23.83
C GLU A 119 -6.98 0.88 22.73
N SER A 120 -7.85 0.38 21.86
CA SER A 120 -7.49 -0.52 20.75
C SER A 120 -6.96 0.21 19.51
N PHE A 121 -7.07 1.54 19.47
CA PHE A 121 -6.50 2.41 18.43
C PHE A 121 -5.12 2.97 18.82
N TYR A 122 -4.46 2.40 19.82
CA TYR A 122 -3.13 2.86 20.22
C TYR A 122 -2.10 2.49 19.15
N CYS A 123 -1.66 3.47 18.37
CA CYS A 123 -0.47 3.35 17.54
C CYS A 123 0.73 3.20 18.46
N GLU A 124 1.60 2.22 18.24
CA GLU A 124 2.85 2.07 18.98
C GLU A 124 3.99 2.73 18.18
N PRO A 125 4.28 4.03 18.38
CA PRO A 125 5.32 4.74 17.63
C PRO A 125 6.72 4.11 17.78
N LYS A 126 6.92 3.21 18.76
CA LYS A 126 8.16 2.44 18.91
C LYS A 126 8.45 1.59 17.68
N VAL A 127 7.44 0.97 17.07
CA VAL A 127 7.61 0.10 15.90
C VAL A 127 8.14 0.89 14.70
N SER A 128 7.48 1.99 14.33
CA SER A 128 7.94 2.86 13.24
C SER A 128 9.29 3.51 13.52
N LEU A 129 9.57 3.83 14.80
CA LEU A 129 10.86 4.38 15.22
C LEU A 129 11.99 3.35 15.10
N GLU A 130 11.75 2.09 15.47
CA GLU A 130 12.74 1.01 15.34
C GLU A 130 13.12 0.79 13.87
N MET A 131 12.14 0.74 12.97
CA MET A 131 12.38 0.63 11.52
C MET A 131 13.18 1.83 10.99
N PHE A 132 12.77 3.04 11.39
CA PHE A 132 13.48 4.27 11.04
C PHE A 132 14.94 4.25 11.52
N LEU A 133 15.18 3.83 12.77
CA LEU A 133 16.52 3.72 13.34
C LEU A 133 17.33 2.64 12.63
N GLY A 134 16.71 1.53 12.20
CA GLY A 134 17.34 0.52 11.36
C GLY A 134 17.93 1.13 10.09
N VAL A 135 17.12 1.92 9.36
CA VAL A 135 17.59 2.61 8.14
C VAL A 135 18.71 3.61 8.44
N VAL A 136 18.64 4.31 9.57
CA VAL A 136 19.64 5.33 9.93
C VAL A 136 20.95 4.71 10.41
N ALA A 137 20.88 3.59 11.15
CA ALA A 137 22.00 2.92 11.78
C ALA A 137 22.65 1.82 10.92
N TYR A 138 22.21 1.67 9.67
CA TYR A 138 22.71 0.64 8.75
C TYR A 138 24.24 0.61 8.65
N ILE A 139 24.80 -0.58 8.82
CA ILE A 139 26.25 -0.80 8.96
C ILE A 139 26.95 -1.25 7.68
N GLY A 140 26.22 -1.65 6.63
CA GLY A 140 26.83 -2.02 5.36
C GLY A 140 26.78 -3.50 4.95
N SER A 141 25.98 -4.34 5.62
CA SER A 141 25.83 -5.74 5.21
C SER A 141 24.63 -5.92 4.28
N GLU A 142 24.73 -6.87 3.34
CA GLU A 142 23.61 -7.20 2.44
C GLU A 142 22.40 -7.72 3.22
N HIS A 143 22.66 -8.62 4.18
CA HIS A 143 21.63 -9.23 5.00
C HIS A 143 20.83 -8.22 5.81
N ASP A 144 21.51 -7.22 6.40
CA ASP A 144 20.80 -6.18 7.15
C ASP A 144 19.91 -5.34 6.22
N GLU A 145 20.37 -5.04 5.01
CA GLU A 145 19.59 -4.21 4.07
C GLU A 145 18.35 -4.94 3.53
N GLU A 146 18.49 -6.26 3.27
CA GLU A 146 17.39 -7.15 2.92
C GLU A 146 16.29 -7.22 3.98
N CYS A 147 16.58 -6.90 5.24
CA CYS A 147 15.58 -6.81 6.30
C CYS A 147 15.10 -5.37 6.50
N ILE A 148 16.04 -4.43 6.67
CA ILE A 148 15.76 -3.05 7.06
C ILE A 148 14.88 -2.32 6.02
N ILE A 149 15.15 -2.49 4.72
CA ILE A 149 14.41 -1.77 3.68
C ILE A 149 12.96 -2.28 3.58
N PRO A 150 12.71 -3.60 3.47
CA PRO A 150 11.33 -4.11 3.53
C PRO A 150 10.63 -3.77 4.85
N ASP A 151 11.34 -3.82 5.99
CA ASP A 151 10.75 -3.59 7.31
C ASP A 151 10.10 -2.21 7.45
N MET A 152 10.57 -1.19 6.71
CA MET A 152 9.93 0.13 6.63
C MET A 152 8.48 0.10 6.15
N PHE A 153 8.05 -0.98 5.49
CA PHE A 153 6.70 -1.16 4.96
C PHE A 153 5.86 -2.15 5.78
N VAL A 154 6.42 -2.68 6.88
CA VAL A 154 5.66 -3.47 7.84
C VAL A 154 4.68 -2.53 8.57
N SER A 155 3.60 -3.11 9.09
CA SER A 155 2.57 -2.41 9.87
C SER A 155 1.68 -1.43 9.11
N ILE A 156 1.68 -1.44 7.78
CA ILE A 156 0.69 -0.70 7.00
C ILE A 156 -0.66 -1.44 7.06
N PRO A 157 -1.73 -0.80 7.57
CA PRO A 157 -3.05 -1.42 7.62
C PRO A 157 -3.54 -1.88 6.24
N GLY A 158 -4.18 -3.05 6.21
CA GLY A 158 -4.71 -3.62 4.97
C GLY A 158 -3.63 -3.99 3.96
N CYS A 159 -2.37 -4.14 4.39
CA CYS A 159 -1.25 -4.48 3.52
C CYS A 159 -0.41 -5.62 4.10
N TRP A 160 0.29 -6.35 3.23
CA TRP A 160 1.18 -7.45 3.58
C TRP A 160 2.51 -7.34 2.89
N LEU A 161 3.58 -7.39 3.68
CA LEU A 161 4.91 -7.49 3.13
C LEU A 161 5.25 -8.95 2.78
N ARG A 162 5.79 -9.15 1.58
CA ARG A 162 6.27 -10.44 1.10
C ARG A 162 7.65 -10.33 0.52
N SER A 163 8.53 -11.22 0.95
CA SER A 163 9.84 -11.41 0.34
C SER A 163 9.74 -12.50 -0.73
N ASN A 164 10.36 -12.28 -1.89
CA ASN A 164 10.32 -13.16 -3.07
C ASN A 164 8.90 -13.61 -3.46
N PRO A 165 7.93 -12.68 -3.59
CA PRO A 165 6.55 -13.02 -3.89
C PRO A 165 6.44 -13.71 -5.26
N SER A 166 5.54 -14.70 -5.33
CA SER A 166 5.14 -15.30 -6.61
C SER A 166 3.98 -14.53 -7.23
N TYR A 167 3.73 -14.79 -8.52
CA TYR A 167 2.69 -14.14 -9.31
C TYR A 167 1.53 -15.11 -9.56
N ASP A 168 0.30 -14.63 -9.43
CA ASP A 168 -0.94 -15.38 -9.69
C ASP A 168 -1.97 -14.58 -10.49
N PHE A 169 -1.50 -13.70 -11.38
CA PHE A 169 -2.38 -12.95 -12.28
C PHE A 169 -3.04 -13.86 -13.33
N PRO A 170 -4.28 -13.59 -13.76
CA PRO A 170 -4.87 -14.23 -14.93
C PRO A 170 -4.06 -13.97 -16.20
N ALA A 171 -4.18 -14.85 -17.20
CA ALA A 171 -3.43 -14.74 -18.46
C ALA A 171 -3.59 -13.37 -19.13
N ALA A 172 -4.81 -12.82 -19.07
CA ALA A 172 -5.13 -11.48 -19.57
C ALA A 172 -4.40 -10.32 -18.87
N LEU A 173 -3.68 -10.53 -17.76
CA LEU A 173 -2.86 -9.51 -17.09
C LEU A 173 -1.41 -9.93 -16.89
N ALA A 174 -1.13 -11.24 -16.85
CA ALA A 174 0.22 -11.77 -16.64
C ALA A 174 1.18 -11.47 -17.81
N GLY A 175 0.63 -11.20 -19.01
CA GLY A 175 1.42 -11.02 -20.23
C GLY A 175 1.98 -12.34 -20.78
N THR A 176 2.80 -12.26 -21.82
CA THR A 176 3.30 -13.42 -22.58
C THR A 176 4.65 -13.98 -22.09
N GLY A 177 5.19 -13.46 -20.98
CA GLY A 177 6.54 -13.75 -20.50
C GLY A 177 6.61 -14.23 -19.06
N HIS A 178 7.75 -14.82 -18.69
CA HIS A 178 8.07 -15.06 -17.29
C HIS A 178 8.31 -13.72 -16.60
N LEU A 179 7.50 -13.41 -15.58
CA LEU A 179 7.67 -12.19 -14.80
C LEU A 179 8.97 -12.28 -13.98
N PRO A 180 9.80 -11.23 -13.99
CA PRO A 180 11.06 -11.24 -13.25
C PRO A 180 10.80 -11.33 -11.75
N SER A 181 11.68 -11.99 -11.00
CA SER A 181 11.55 -12.07 -9.54
C SER A 181 11.86 -10.71 -8.90
N VAL A 182 11.02 -10.28 -7.97
CA VAL A 182 11.28 -9.13 -7.09
C VAL A 182 11.72 -9.63 -5.71
N ASP A 183 12.57 -8.89 -5.01
CA ASP A 183 13.06 -9.27 -3.68
C ASP A 183 11.97 -9.10 -2.61
N PHE A 184 11.15 -8.05 -2.74
CA PHE A 184 9.97 -7.89 -1.91
C PHE A 184 8.81 -7.19 -2.63
N ALA A 185 7.60 -7.35 -2.10
CA ALA A 185 6.42 -6.58 -2.46
C ALA A 185 5.57 -6.29 -1.23
N LEU A 186 5.04 -5.08 -1.16
CA LEU A 186 3.95 -4.72 -0.27
C LEU A 186 2.63 -4.93 -1.02
N LEU A 187 1.86 -5.95 -0.62
CA LEU A 187 0.61 -6.34 -1.26
C LEU A 187 -0.57 -5.68 -0.57
N LEU A 188 -1.54 -5.22 -1.33
CA LEU A 188 -2.86 -4.86 -0.80
C LEU A 188 -3.59 -6.12 -0.31
N HIS A 189 -4.24 -6.04 0.84
CA HIS A 189 -5.08 -7.10 1.38
C HIS A 189 -6.25 -6.49 2.15
N THR A 190 -7.36 -6.33 1.44
CA THR A 190 -8.58 -5.72 1.97
C THR A 190 -9.31 -6.62 2.98
N VAL A 191 -9.04 -7.93 2.95
CA VAL A 191 -9.55 -8.88 3.95
C VAL A 191 -8.68 -8.72 5.19
N GLY A 192 -9.18 -8.17 6.30
CA GLY A 192 -8.37 -8.00 7.52
C GLY A 192 -7.72 -9.33 7.98
N PRO A 193 -6.60 -9.29 8.74
CA PRO A 193 -5.94 -10.51 9.24
C PRO A 193 -6.94 -11.38 10.01
N SER A 194 -7.40 -12.45 9.38
CA SER A 194 -8.42 -13.33 9.94
C SER A 194 -7.79 -14.31 10.94
N ARG A 195 -7.58 -13.84 12.18
CA ARG A 195 -7.14 -14.66 13.34
C ARG A 195 -5.73 -15.25 13.22
N ARG A 196 -5.26 -15.85 14.34
CA ARG A 196 -3.93 -16.45 14.56
C ARG A 196 -3.51 -17.53 13.54
N PHE A 197 -4.45 -18.07 12.75
CA PHE A 197 -4.16 -19.06 11.70
C PHE A 197 -3.64 -18.44 10.40
N CYS A 198 -3.66 -17.12 10.26
CA CYS A 198 -3.22 -16.43 9.06
C CYS A 198 -1.71 -16.51 8.84
N ALA A 199 -0.86 -16.44 9.88
CA ALA A 199 0.60 -16.26 9.69
C ALA A 199 1.28 -17.26 8.74
N ARG A 200 0.75 -18.49 8.63
CA ARG A 200 1.21 -19.49 7.66
C ARG A 200 0.62 -19.31 6.25
N ARG A 201 -0.67 -19.00 6.15
CA ARG A 201 -1.33 -18.64 4.87
C ARG A 201 -0.68 -17.42 4.26
N ASP A 202 -0.37 -16.47 5.12
CA ASP A 202 0.26 -15.21 4.78
C ASP A 202 1.55 -15.47 3.99
N LYS A 203 2.45 -16.31 4.49
CA LYS A 203 3.70 -16.66 3.78
C LYS A 203 3.52 -17.17 2.34
N CYS A 204 2.32 -17.62 1.99
CA CYS A 204 1.98 -18.15 0.66
C CYS A 204 1.18 -17.16 -0.21
N LEU A 205 0.84 -15.96 0.30
CA LEU A 205 0.17 -14.93 -0.49
C LEU A 205 1.04 -14.52 -1.69
N ARG A 206 0.39 -14.42 -2.84
CA ARG A 206 0.97 -14.12 -4.14
C ARG A 206 0.47 -12.77 -4.62
N MET A 207 1.23 -12.12 -5.50
CA MET A 207 0.72 -10.96 -6.23
C MET A 207 -0.41 -11.42 -7.17
N SER A 208 -1.59 -10.85 -7.01
CA SER A 208 -2.79 -11.23 -7.77
C SER A 208 -3.67 -10.01 -8.02
N ILE A 209 -4.83 -10.22 -8.66
CA ILE A 209 -5.84 -9.16 -8.81
C ILE A 209 -6.41 -8.72 -7.45
N LEU A 210 -6.55 -9.64 -6.49
CA LEU A 210 -7.04 -9.33 -5.14
C LEU A 210 -5.94 -8.73 -4.26
N HIS A 211 -4.68 -9.06 -4.59
CA HIS A 211 -3.50 -8.63 -3.84
C HIS A 211 -2.47 -7.93 -4.74
N PRO A 212 -2.85 -6.83 -5.43
CA PRO A 212 -1.91 -6.09 -6.26
C PRO A 212 -0.83 -5.44 -5.37
N ALA A 213 0.37 -5.32 -5.92
CA ALA A 213 1.45 -4.64 -5.23
C ALA A 213 1.19 -3.12 -5.14
N LEU A 214 1.50 -2.53 -4.00
CA LEU A 214 1.53 -1.08 -3.75
C LEU A 214 2.96 -0.55 -3.81
N VAL A 215 3.93 -1.38 -3.40
CA VAL A 215 5.38 -1.12 -3.48
C VAL A 215 6.08 -2.40 -3.90
N LEU A 216 7.08 -2.28 -4.77
CA LEU A 216 7.97 -3.37 -5.17
C LEU A 216 9.41 -3.04 -4.82
N GLY A 217 10.20 -4.05 -4.48
CA GLY A 217 11.62 -3.91 -4.16
C GLY A 217 12.50 -4.87 -4.95
N MET A 218 13.66 -4.38 -5.40
CA MET A 218 14.64 -5.19 -6.13
C MET A 218 16.07 -4.73 -5.80
N LYS A 219 17.02 -5.66 -5.81
CA LYS A 219 18.44 -5.37 -5.66
C LYS A 219 18.95 -4.58 -6.87
N GLY A 220 19.82 -3.61 -6.59
CA GLY A 220 20.46 -2.78 -7.58
C GLY A 220 21.72 -3.41 -8.20
N PRO A 221 22.39 -2.67 -9.10
CA PRO A 221 23.53 -3.17 -9.86
C PRO A 221 24.83 -3.32 -9.06
N THR A 222 24.94 -2.65 -7.91
CA THR A 222 26.19 -2.62 -7.13
C THR A 222 26.20 -3.68 -6.03
N PRO A 223 27.03 -4.73 -6.12
CA PRO A 223 27.04 -5.80 -5.12
C PRO A 223 27.63 -5.33 -3.79
N TRP A 224 27.17 -5.93 -2.68
CA TRP A 224 27.76 -5.70 -1.37
C TRP A 224 29.16 -6.33 -1.24
N PRO A 225 30.03 -5.75 -0.38
CA PRO A 225 31.33 -6.32 -0.10
C PRO A 225 31.22 -7.76 0.43
N GLY A 226 31.82 -8.72 -0.28
CA GLY A 226 31.82 -10.12 0.14
C GLY A 226 30.68 -10.97 -0.41
N ALA A 227 29.78 -10.42 -1.24
CA ALA A 227 28.80 -11.21 -1.98
C ALA A 227 29.54 -12.23 -2.88
N ALA A 228 29.34 -13.52 -2.62
CA ALA A 228 30.04 -14.61 -3.30
C ALA A 228 29.53 -14.85 -4.73
N ASP A 229 28.43 -14.23 -5.10
CA ASP A 229 27.73 -14.48 -6.36
C ASP A 229 28.35 -13.66 -7.50
N GLY A 230 29.19 -14.32 -8.29
CA GLY A 230 29.68 -13.83 -9.58
C GLY A 230 28.62 -13.77 -10.68
N LYS A 231 27.34 -13.50 -10.34
CA LYS A 231 26.33 -13.18 -11.35
C LYS A 231 26.74 -11.87 -12.01
N ALA A 232 26.69 -11.83 -13.34
CA ALA A 232 26.98 -10.61 -14.08
C ALA A 232 26.09 -9.49 -13.55
N ASN A 233 26.69 -8.39 -13.08
CA ASN A 233 25.96 -7.24 -12.57
C ASN A 233 25.00 -6.76 -13.68
N ALA A 234 23.70 -6.97 -13.47
CA ALA A 234 22.68 -6.45 -14.36
C ALA A 234 22.84 -4.92 -14.43
N SER A 235 22.66 -4.33 -15.61
CA SER A 235 22.70 -2.87 -15.70
C SER A 235 21.49 -2.29 -14.97
N LEU A 236 21.60 -1.05 -14.47
CA LEU A 236 20.43 -0.35 -13.90
C LEU A 236 19.26 -0.32 -14.88
N SER A 237 19.54 -0.17 -16.19
CA SER A 237 18.49 -0.19 -17.21
C SER A 237 17.77 -1.54 -17.32
N ASP A 238 18.46 -2.66 -17.11
CA ASP A 238 17.84 -3.98 -17.11
C ASP A 238 16.99 -4.17 -15.85
N ILE A 239 17.52 -3.78 -14.69
CA ILE A 239 16.79 -3.79 -13.41
C ILE A 239 15.52 -2.93 -13.48
N LEU A 240 15.57 -1.75 -14.11
CA LEU A 240 14.39 -0.90 -14.29
C LEU A 240 13.35 -1.55 -15.20
N ARG A 241 13.76 -2.25 -16.26
CA ARG A 241 12.84 -3.00 -17.13
C ARG A 241 12.23 -4.17 -16.41
N ASP A 242 13.02 -4.89 -15.62
CA ASP A 242 12.55 -6.03 -14.85
C ASP A 242 11.54 -5.57 -13.80
N LEU A 243 11.86 -4.53 -13.03
CA LEU A 243 10.96 -3.96 -12.04
C LEU A 243 9.66 -3.42 -12.67
N ALA A 244 9.76 -2.73 -13.82
CA ALA A 244 8.59 -2.28 -14.58
C ALA A 244 7.72 -3.44 -15.07
N SER A 245 8.33 -4.53 -15.56
CA SER A 245 7.63 -5.72 -16.00
C SER A 245 6.91 -6.42 -14.83
N ALA A 246 7.55 -6.48 -13.66
CA ALA A 246 6.92 -6.97 -12.43
C ALA A 246 5.79 -6.06 -11.92
N ALA A 247 5.92 -4.73 -12.11
CA ALA A 247 4.92 -3.74 -11.69
C ALA A 247 3.66 -3.75 -12.56
N GLN A 248 3.79 -4.06 -13.86
CA GLN A 248 2.73 -3.88 -14.84
C GLN A 248 1.39 -4.55 -14.45
N PRO A 249 1.35 -5.85 -14.06
CA PRO A 249 0.06 -6.48 -13.75
C PRO A 249 -0.65 -5.84 -12.53
N SER A 250 0.13 -5.34 -11.57
CA SER A 250 -0.41 -4.62 -10.41
C SER A 250 -0.93 -3.23 -10.80
N LEU A 251 -0.21 -2.51 -11.66
CA LEU A 251 -0.67 -1.22 -12.22
C LEU A 251 -1.96 -1.38 -13.02
N ASP A 252 -2.04 -2.42 -13.86
CA ASP A 252 -3.25 -2.71 -14.64
C ASP A 252 -4.43 -3.03 -13.71
N THR A 253 -4.18 -3.78 -12.64
CA THR A 253 -5.17 -4.05 -11.60
C THR A 253 -5.64 -2.75 -10.93
N HIS A 254 -4.73 -1.85 -10.56
CA HIS A 254 -5.07 -0.55 -9.99
C HIS A 254 -5.85 0.34 -10.96
N LEU A 255 -5.51 0.33 -12.25
CA LEU A 255 -6.28 1.00 -13.31
C LEU A 255 -7.70 0.45 -13.35
N ILE A 256 -7.86 -0.87 -13.37
CA ILE A 256 -9.18 -1.49 -13.35
C ILE A 256 -9.96 -1.10 -12.08
N SER A 257 -9.33 -1.13 -10.91
CA SER A 257 -9.94 -0.70 -9.65
C SER A 257 -10.40 0.76 -9.70
N TRP A 258 -9.59 1.66 -10.29
CA TRP A 258 -9.98 3.06 -10.49
C TRP A 258 -11.23 3.21 -11.36
N PHE A 259 -11.29 2.50 -12.48
CA PHE A 259 -12.46 2.55 -13.36
C PHE A 259 -13.70 1.98 -12.69
N LEU A 260 -13.57 0.88 -11.96
CA LEU A 260 -14.67 0.31 -11.18
C LEU A 260 -15.14 1.27 -10.09
N HIS A 261 -14.22 1.91 -9.37
CA HIS A 261 -14.53 2.95 -8.39
C HIS A 261 -15.36 4.06 -9.01
N CYS A 262 -14.88 4.64 -10.13
CA CYS A 262 -15.60 5.70 -10.84
C CYS A 262 -17.01 5.28 -11.27
N GLU A 263 -17.20 4.04 -11.73
CA GLU A 263 -18.54 3.53 -12.11
C GLU A 263 -19.46 3.31 -10.91
N GLN A 264 -18.90 2.98 -9.75
CA GLN A 264 -19.66 2.63 -8.54
C GLN A 264 -20.10 3.84 -7.73
N SER A 265 -19.32 4.93 -7.72
CA SER A 265 -19.54 6.09 -6.84
C SER A 265 -20.76 6.96 -7.18
N GLN A 266 -21.61 6.62 -8.16
CA GLN A 266 -22.80 7.41 -8.60
C GLN A 266 -22.57 8.89 -9.00
N GLU A 267 -21.38 9.47 -8.78
CA GLU A 267 -20.90 10.74 -9.35
C GLU A 267 -20.73 10.70 -10.89
N VAL A 268 -21.09 9.55 -11.45
CA VAL A 268 -20.99 9.07 -12.82
C VAL A 268 -21.58 10.05 -13.84
N GLU A 269 -22.70 10.72 -13.57
CA GLU A 269 -23.37 11.55 -14.59
C GLU A 269 -22.57 12.82 -14.95
N THR A 270 -21.89 13.42 -13.97
CA THR A 270 -20.99 14.58 -14.15
C THR A 270 -19.61 14.19 -14.67
N LEU A 271 -19.07 13.06 -14.22
CA LEU A 271 -17.71 12.62 -14.62
C LEU A 271 -17.69 11.97 -16.02
N LEU A 272 -18.79 11.34 -16.46
CA LEU A 272 -18.93 10.81 -17.84
C LEU A 272 -18.92 11.91 -18.89
N SER A 273 -19.34 13.11 -18.54
CA SER A 273 -19.40 14.26 -19.45
C SER A 273 -18.12 15.10 -19.46
N THR A 274 -17.28 15.01 -18.42
CA THR A 274 -15.96 15.66 -18.37
C THR A 274 -14.85 14.62 -18.31
N ASN A 275 -14.33 14.22 -19.48
CA ASN A 275 -13.04 13.54 -19.66
C ASN A 275 -12.60 12.62 -18.48
N HIS A 276 -13.17 11.42 -18.40
CA HIS A 276 -12.65 10.27 -17.63
C HIS A 276 -11.19 9.87 -17.95
N SER A 277 -10.40 10.74 -18.59
CA SER A 277 -9.02 10.48 -18.99
C SER A 277 -8.00 10.88 -17.91
N ALA A 278 -8.36 11.77 -16.98
CA ALA A 278 -7.41 12.21 -15.97
C ALA A 278 -7.32 11.19 -14.84
N LEU A 279 -6.23 10.42 -14.82
CA LEU A 279 -5.86 9.60 -13.68
C LEU A 279 -5.50 10.53 -12.51
N PRO A 280 -5.79 10.12 -11.25
CA PRO A 280 -5.49 10.98 -10.13
C PRO A 280 -3.96 11.14 -9.94
N PRO A 281 -3.48 12.29 -9.42
CA PRO A 281 -2.05 12.56 -9.25
C PRO A 281 -1.30 11.51 -8.43
N TRP A 282 -2.01 10.85 -7.49
CA TRP A 282 -1.46 9.83 -6.60
C TRP A 282 -1.43 8.42 -7.22
N MET A 283 -1.90 8.21 -8.45
CA MET A 283 -1.91 6.88 -9.07
C MET A 283 -0.51 6.49 -9.56
N ILE A 284 0.35 6.11 -8.63
CA ILE A 284 1.76 5.79 -8.87
C ILE A 284 2.09 4.52 -8.07
N LEU A 285 2.64 3.51 -8.75
CA LEU A 285 3.23 2.37 -8.06
C LEU A 285 4.71 2.66 -7.85
N PHE A 286 5.17 2.65 -6.60
CA PHE A 286 6.58 2.89 -6.29
C PHE A 286 7.41 1.62 -6.32
N GLY A 287 8.60 1.72 -6.91
CA GLY A 287 9.65 0.74 -6.85
C GLY A 287 10.80 1.23 -5.98
N VAL A 288 11.44 0.33 -5.24
CA VAL A 288 12.66 0.60 -4.47
C VAL A 288 13.78 -0.29 -5.02
N VAL A 289 14.80 0.34 -5.60
CA VAL A 289 16.02 -0.37 -6.01
C VAL A 289 17.13 -0.06 -5.01
N TYR A 290 17.60 -1.06 -4.28
CA TYR A 290 18.56 -0.89 -3.18
C TYR A 290 19.83 -1.72 -3.42
N ASP A 291 20.99 -1.12 -3.16
CA ASP A 291 22.29 -1.75 -3.36
C ASP A 291 23.34 -1.17 -2.40
N ALA A 292 24.57 -1.69 -2.48
CA ALA A 292 25.64 -1.32 -1.56
C ALA A 292 26.03 0.17 -1.56
N GLU A 293 25.60 0.95 -2.55
CA GLU A 293 25.95 2.36 -2.69
C GLU A 293 24.77 3.29 -2.50
N CYS A 294 23.56 2.94 -2.98
CA CYS A 294 22.42 3.82 -2.87
C CYS A 294 21.06 3.12 -2.89
N ILE A 295 20.06 3.84 -2.37
CA ILE A 295 18.64 3.54 -2.53
C ILE A 295 18.10 4.44 -3.63
N ARG A 296 17.50 3.84 -4.66
CA ARG A 296 16.84 4.54 -5.76
C ARG A 296 15.33 4.37 -5.66
N ILE A 297 14.62 5.48 -5.69
CA ILE A 297 13.16 5.51 -5.69
C ILE A 297 12.70 5.59 -7.13
N ILE A 298 11.91 4.62 -7.55
CA ILE A 298 11.38 4.50 -8.91
C ILE A 298 9.88 4.76 -8.87
N ALA A 299 9.36 5.55 -9.79
CA ALA A 299 7.93 5.72 -9.98
C ALA A 299 7.49 5.00 -11.26
N HIS A 300 6.45 4.19 -11.15
CA HIS A 300 5.75 3.62 -12.29
C HIS A 300 4.39 4.31 -12.45
N ILE A 301 4.24 5.05 -13.54
CA ILE A 301 3.12 5.97 -13.77
C ILE A 301 2.36 5.51 -15.01
N PRO A 302 1.08 5.11 -14.89
CA PRO A 302 0.22 4.94 -16.04
C PRO A 302 -0.23 6.31 -16.57
N PHE A 303 -0.34 6.45 -17.89
CA PHE A 303 -0.88 7.64 -18.55
C PHE A 303 -1.58 7.27 -19.86
N VAL A 304 -2.46 8.15 -20.34
CA VAL A 304 -3.18 7.93 -21.62
C VAL A 304 -2.29 8.43 -22.76
N ALA A 305 -2.06 7.60 -23.78
CA ALA A 305 -1.21 7.99 -24.90
C ALA A 305 -1.91 9.06 -25.79
N PRO A 306 -1.19 10.07 -26.29
CA PRO A 306 -1.77 11.17 -27.07
C PRO A 306 -2.25 10.79 -28.49
N ASN A 307 -1.87 9.60 -28.98
CA ASN A 307 -1.89 9.29 -30.42
C ASN A 307 -3.00 8.32 -30.86
N GLY A 308 -4.02 8.06 -30.04
CA GLY A 308 -5.10 7.12 -30.38
C GLY A 308 -6.38 7.83 -30.83
N GLU A 309 -6.60 8.02 -32.13
CA GLU A 309 -7.84 8.61 -32.66
C GLU A 309 -9.09 7.74 -32.41
N GLU A 310 -8.95 6.44 -32.08
CA GLU A 310 -10.10 5.52 -31.99
C GLU A 310 -10.19 4.66 -30.72
N ALA A 311 -9.17 4.61 -29.85
CA ALA A 311 -9.25 3.91 -28.57
C ALA A 311 -8.29 4.51 -27.53
N ARG A 312 -8.76 4.64 -26.28
CA ARG A 312 -7.88 4.96 -25.14
C ARG A 312 -6.84 3.86 -25.04
N GLN A 313 -5.58 4.21 -25.22
CA GLN A 313 -4.48 3.27 -25.04
C GLN A 313 -3.61 3.78 -23.89
N PHE A 314 -3.46 2.95 -22.86
CA PHE A 314 -2.55 3.27 -21.77
C PHE A 314 -1.10 3.02 -22.19
N SER A 315 -0.23 3.93 -21.75
CA SER A 315 1.22 3.80 -21.78
C SER A 315 1.75 3.97 -20.35
N TYR A 316 2.99 3.55 -20.12
CA TYR A 316 3.57 3.54 -18.78
C TYR A 316 4.90 4.25 -18.80
N LEU A 317 5.19 4.99 -17.74
CA LEU A 317 6.48 5.61 -17.49
C LEU A 317 7.10 4.92 -16.28
N SER A 318 8.32 4.41 -16.42
CA SER A 318 9.19 4.05 -15.30
C SER A 318 10.31 5.07 -15.21
N CYS A 319 10.36 5.85 -14.13
CA CYS A 319 11.37 6.87 -13.96
C CYS A 319 12.03 6.83 -12.58
N VAL A 320 13.33 7.12 -12.53
CA VAL A 320 14.04 7.33 -11.27
C VAL A 320 13.66 8.70 -10.72
N VAL A 321 12.99 8.71 -9.56
CA VAL A 321 12.56 9.92 -8.84
C VAL A 321 13.73 10.54 -8.09
N ASP A 322 14.49 9.71 -7.38
CA ASP A 322 15.68 10.13 -6.64
C ASP A 322 16.67 8.97 -6.49
N SER A 323 17.94 9.31 -6.28
CA SER A 323 18.99 8.37 -5.90
C SER A 323 19.66 8.92 -4.64
N ILE A 324 19.52 8.20 -3.53
CA ILE A 324 19.96 8.63 -2.20
C ILE A 324 21.16 7.79 -1.81
N SER A 325 22.28 8.44 -1.53
CA SER A 325 23.52 7.73 -1.16
C SER A 325 23.29 6.94 0.12
N TYR A 326 23.58 5.64 0.09
CA TYR A 326 23.33 4.72 1.19
C TYR A 326 24.56 3.83 1.54
N PRO A 327 25.83 4.29 1.37
CA PRO A 327 27.01 3.44 1.53
C PRO A 327 27.33 3.17 3.01
N PRO A 328 27.87 1.99 3.37
CA PRO A 328 28.23 1.57 4.74
C PRO A 328 28.81 2.68 5.63
N ILE A 329 28.69 2.54 6.95
CA ILE A 329 29.27 3.51 7.88
C ILE A 329 30.77 3.73 7.57
N PRO A 330 31.21 4.98 7.32
CA PRO A 330 32.58 5.21 6.90
C PRO A 330 33.55 4.89 8.04
N SER A 331 34.64 4.19 7.73
CA SER A 331 35.70 3.89 8.71
C SER A 331 36.47 5.13 9.17
N VAL A 332 36.37 6.23 8.42
CA VAL A 332 37.01 7.52 8.71
C VAL A 332 35.93 8.58 8.91
N ILE A 333 36.03 9.37 9.99
CA ILE A 333 35.06 10.40 10.44
C ILE A 333 34.96 11.60 9.44
N GLN A 334 35.58 11.52 8.27
CA GLN A 334 35.44 12.59 7.28
C GLN A 334 34.02 12.59 6.71
N ASN A 335 33.35 13.72 6.90
CA ASN A 335 32.01 13.99 6.38
C ASN A 335 30.86 13.16 6.97
N VAL A 336 30.93 12.82 8.27
CA VAL A 336 29.83 12.16 9.00
C VAL A 336 28.52 12.92 8.86
N LYS A 337 28.56 14.27 8.81
CA LYS A 337 27.36 15.10 8.65
C LYS A 337 26.59 14.75 7.37
N ASP A 338 27.28 14.73 6.22
CA ASP A 338 26.63 14.46 4.94
C ASP A 338 26.18 13.00 4.85
N TRP A 339 26.99 12.07 5.39
CA TRP A 339 26.62 10.65 5.49
C TRP A 339 25.34 10.47 6.31
N THR A 340 25.29 11.03 7.52
CA THR A 340 24.11 10.98 8.39
C THR A 340 22.91 11.63 7.69
N LEU A 341 23.10 12.77 7.03
CA LEU A 341 22.02 13.45 6.31
C LEU A 341 21.41 12.56 5.21
N GLU A 342 22.22 11.86 4.42
CA GLU A 342 21.70 10.93 3.41
C GLU A 342 20.95 9.75 4.03
N ARG A 343 21.38 9.23 5.19
CA ARG A 343 20.63 8.20 5.94
C ARG A 343 19.25 8.68 6.37
N PHE A 344 19.18 9.89 6.93
CA PHE A 344 17.91 10.52 7.27
C PHE A 344 17.04 10.73 6.04
N ARG A 345 17.63 11.15 4.90
CA ARG A 345 16.91 11.29 3.63
C ARG A 345 16.33 9.96 3.14
N SER A 346 17.08 8.87 3.22
CA SER A 346 16.59 7.53 2.87
C SER A 346 15.42 7.10 3.75
N ALA A 347 15.57 7.21 5.07
CA ALA A 347 14.51 6.83 6.01
C ALA A 347 13.24 7.65 5.78
N ILE A 348 13.39 8.95 5.55
CA ILE A 348 12.27 9.84 5.20
C ILE A 348 11.66 9.41 3.86
N ALA A 349 12.43 9.22 2.79
CA ALA A 349 11.89 8.80 1.50
C ALA A 349 11.05 7.51 1.61
N LEU A 350 11.55 6.50 2.33
CA LEU A 350 10.83 5.24 2.58
C LEU A 350 9.55 5.45 3.40
N LEU A 351 9.56 6.28 4.46
CA LEU A 351 8.35 6.66 5.19
C LEU A 351 7.34 7.37 4.29
N THR A 352 7.78 8.23 3.37
CA THR A 352 6.85 8.89 2.42
C THR A 352 6.15 7.87 1.55
N ILE A 353 6.90 6.88 1.07
CA ILE A 353 6.36 5.80 0.24
C ILE A 353 5.43 4.92 1.07
N GLN A 354 5.74 4.66 2.34
CA GLN A 354 4.87 3.96 3.28
C GLN A 354 3.53 4.69 3.43
N THR A 355 3.54 6.00 3.70
CA THR A 355 2.33 6.83 3.78
C THR A 355 1.57 6.86 2.46
N HIS A 356 2.28 6.95 1.34
CA HIS A 356 1.67 6.88 0.02
C HIS A 356 0.97 5.54 -0.19
N ALA A 357 1.63 4.41 0.10
CA ALA A 357 1.07 3.08 -0.06
C ALA A 357 -0.18 2.86 0.81
N PHE A 358 -0.17 3.35 2.06
CA PHE A 358 -1.36 3.35 2.90
C PHE A 358 -2.53 4.12 2.24
N ARG A 359 -2.27 5.35 1.80
CA ARG A 359 -3.28 6.19 1.12
C ARG A 359 -3.73 5.59 -0.20
N PHE A 360 -2.85 4.88 -0.90
CA PHE A 360 -3.15 4.24 -2.17
C PHE A 360 -4.04 3.02 -1.95
N GLY A 361 -3.71 2.18 -0.96
CA GLY A 361 -4.49 1.00 -0.59
C GLY A 361 -5.88 1.34 -0.04
N SER A 362 -6.00 2.39 0.79
CA SER A 362 -7.29 2.77 1.37
C SER A 362 -8.32 3.25 0.34
N ARG A 363 -7.89 3.68 -0.86
CA ARG A 363 -8.81 4.01 -1.97
C ARG A 363 -9.53 2.79 -2.53
N TRP A 364 -9.03 1.60 -2.26
CA TRP A 364 -9.54 0.35 -2.81
C TRP A 364 -10.46 -0.41 -1.86
N GLU A 365 -10.64 0.06 -0.62
CA GLU A 365 -11.50 -0.59 0.38
C GLU A 365 -12.96 -0.71 -0.09
N ASP A 366 -13.46 0.28 -0.83
CA ASP A 366 -14.85 0.32 -1.30
C ASP A 366 -15.05 -0.23 -2.73
N VAL A 367 -13.97 -0.64 -3.41
CA VAL A 367 -14.05 -1.07 -4.81
C VAL A 367 -14.51 -2.51 -4.91
N ARG A 368 -15.66 -2.71 -5.57
CA ARG A 368 -16.24 -4.04 -5.75
C ARG A 368 -15.85 -4.63 -7.09
N TRP A 369 -15.12 -5.74 -7.07
CA TRP A 369 -14.84 -6.53 -8.27
C TRP A 369 -16.06 -7.37 -8.69
N PRO A 370 -16.20 -7.71 -9.99
CA PRO A 370 -17.22 -8.66 -10.41
C PRO A 370 -17.08 -9.99 -9.65
N ASN A 371 -18.18 -10.50 -9.10
CA ASN A 371 -18.20 -11.70 -8.27
C ASN A 371 -17.46 -12.89 -8.90
N SER A 372 -17.62 -13.13 -10.19
CA SER A 372 -16.93 -14.21 -10.90
C SER A 372 -15.41 -14.08 -10.83
N VAL A 373 -14.88 -12.86 -10.98
CA VAL A 373 -13.44 -12.59 -10.85
C VAL A 373 -12.99 -12.83 -9.41
N THR A 374 -13.69 -12.26 -8.43
CA THR A 374 -13.37 -12.43 -7.01
C THR A 374 -13.37 -13.91 -6.60
N PHE A 375 -14.43 -14.65 -6.95
CA PHE A 375 -14.54 -16.07 -6.60
C PHE A 375 -13.49 -16.92 -7.29
N SER A 376 -13.20 -16.67 -8.57
CA SER A 376 -12.12 -17.39 -9.26
C SER A 376 -10.76 -17.20 -8.56
N CYS A 377 -10.48 -15.99 -8.03
CA CYS A 377 -9.26 -15.71 -7.29
C CYS A 377 -9.26 -16.41 -5.92
N ILE A 378 -10.38 -16.38 -5.19
CA ILE A 378 -10.53 -17.08 -3.90
C ILE A 378 -10.34 -18.59 -4.07
N VAL A 379 -10.89 -19.20 -5.13
CA VAL A 379 -10.70 -20.63 -5.42
C VAL A 379 -9.22 -20.93 -5.67
N ARG A 380 -8.53 -20.15 -6.53
CA ARG A 380 -7.08 -20.30 -6.75
C ARG A 380 -6.27 -20.14 -5.48
N GLU A 381 -6.60 -19.15 -4.65
CA GLU A 381 -5.98 -18.95 -3.34
C GLU A 381 -6.15 -20.17 -2.43
N SER A 382 -7.34 -20.77 -2.41
CA SER A 382 -7.62 -21.95 -1.60
C SER A 382 -6.79 -23.18 -2.00
N GLU A 383 -6.39 -23.30 -3.27
CA GLU A 383 -5.57 -24.42 -3.75
C GLU A 383 -4.18 -24.44 -3.12
N TYR A 384 -3.54 -23.28 -2.94
CA TYR A 384 -2.19 -23.19 -2.38
C TYR A 384 -2.15 -22.78 -0.91
N LEU A 385 -3.18 -22.11 -0.39
CA LEU A 385 -3.30 -21.78 1.03
C LEU A 385 -3.85 -22.95 1.86
N GLY A 386 -4.45 -23.93 1.21
CA GLY A 386 -5.21 -25.00 1.86
C GLY A 386 -6.54 -24.50 2.44
N PRO A 387 -7.34 -25.41 3.01
CA PRO A 387 -8.64 -25.05 3.59
C PRO A 387 -8.46 -24.06 4.73
N THR A 388 -9.28 -23.00 4.76
CA THR A 388 -9.33 -22.07 5.89
C THR A 388 -9.76 -22.86 7.13
N PRO A 389 -8.98 -22.87 8.22
CA PRO A 389 -9.36 -23.56 9.43
C PRO A 389 -10.69 -23.02 9.93
N THR A 390 -11.69 -23.88 10.08
CA THR A 390 -12.96 -23.49 10.69
C THR A 390 -12.73 -23.20 12.18
N PRO A 391 -13.52 -22.32 12.82
CA PRO A 391 -13.43 -22.08 14.26
C PRO A 391 -13.54 -23.35 15.13
N SER A 392 -14.16 -24.41 14.59
CA SER A 392 -14.26 -25.73 15.23
C SER A 392 -12.95 -26.54 15.23
N ASN A 393 -11.96 -26.21 14.41
CA ASN A 393 -10.69 -26.94 14.32
C ASN A 393 -9.68 -26.51 15.40
N HIS A 394 -10.09 -25.70 16.37
CA HIS A 394 -9.24 -25.19 17.47
C HIS A 394 -8.89 -26.24 18.54
N GLY A 395 -9.30 -27.50 18.39
CA GLY A 395 -9.24 -28.52 19.44
C GLY A 395 -7.84 -29.03 19.80
N ASP A 396 -6.95 -29.28 18.83
CA ASP A 396 -5.80 -30.19 19.07
C ASP A 396 -4.45 -29.71 18.51
N LEU A 397 -4.35 -28.48 17.98
CA LEU A 397 -3.06 -27.95 17.54
C LEU A 397 -2.37 -27.24 18.71
N GLU A 398 -1.54 -27.99 19.45
CA GLU A 398 -0.51 -27.42 20.31
C GLU A 398 0.25 -26.36 19.52
N VAL A 399 0.06 -25.12 19.94
CA VAL A 399 0.61 -23.92 19.33
C VAL A 399 2.13 -24.01 19.45
N TYR A 400 2.80 -24.45 18.39
CA TYR A 400 4.22 -24.17 18.21
C TYR A 400 4.35 -22.67 17.95
N GLU A 401 4.43 -21.92 19.04
CA GLU A 401 4.73 -20.51 19.13
C GLU A 401 6.20 -20.28 18.71
N HIS A 402 6.57 -20.68 17.50
CA HIS A 402 7.73 -20.12 16.81
C HIS A 402 7.32 -18.82 16.13
N CYS A 403 6.86 -17.85 16.94
CA CYS A 403 7.27 -16.49 16.66
C CYS A 403 8.79 -16.49 16.84
N VAL A 404 9.50 -15.93 15.87
CA VAL A 404 10.92 -15.60 16.04
C VAL A 404 10.96 -14.49 17.09
N ILE A 405 10.81 -14.86 18.35
CA ILE A 405 11.49 -14.15 19.42
C ILE A 405 12.95 -14.42 19.09
N LEU A 406 13.69 -13.38 18.71
CA LEU A 406 15.14 -13.47 18.67
C LEU A 406 15.54 -13.94 20.07
N ASP A 407 15.96 -15.20 20.17
CA ASP A 407 16.49 -15.79 21.39
C ASP A 407 17.74 -14.99 21.74
N SER A 408 17.54 -13.92 22.52
CA SER A 408 18.58 -13.30 23.31
C SER A 408 18.93 -14.32 24.39
N ASP A 409 19.83 -15.24 24.05
CA ASP A 409 20.46 -16.23 24.94
C ASP A 409 21.27 -15.54 26.05
N SER A 410 20.58 -14.82 26.93
CA SER A 410 21.11 -14.41 28.21
C SER A 410 20.26 -15.11 29.27
N ASP A 411 20.71 -16.30 29.69
CA ASP A 411 20.30 -17.01 30.89
C ASP A 411 20.64 -16.18 32.16
N THR A 412 20.04 -15.00 32.27
CA THR A 412 20.14 -14.17 33.46
C THR A 412 18.90 -14.43 34.28
N GLU A 413 19.09 -15.21 35.35
CA GLU A 413 18.07 -15.52 36.35
C GLU A 413 17.20 -14.29 36.67
N CYS A 414 15.89 -14.51 36.58
CA CYS A 414 14.81 -13.55 36.81
C CYS A 414 14.99 -12.80 38.15
N SER A 415 15.74 -11.70 38.09
CA SER A 415 15.70 -10.66 39.09
C SER A 415 14.40 -9.88 38.83
N THR A 416 13.60 -9.70 39.88
CA THR A 416 12.46 -8.78 39.89
C THR A 416 12.76 -7.53 39.05
N PRO A 417 11.84 -7.05 38.19
CA PRO A 417 12.08 -5.90 37.34
C PRO A 417 12.74 -4.79 38.16
N SER A 418 13.98 -4.45 37.81
CA SER A 418 14.74 -3.41 38.49
C SER A 418 13.85 -2.19 38.67
N GLU A 419 13.88 -1.55 39.84
CA GLU A 419 13.08 -0.35 40.14
C GLU A 419 13.21 0.71 39.03
N HIS A 420 14.33 0.70 38.30
CA HIS A 420 14.57 1.52 37.12
C HIS A 420 13.62 1.27 35.95
N VAL A 421 13.27 0.01 35.66
CA VAL A 421 12.32 -0.34 34.59
C VAL A 421 10.90 0.07 34.98
N ARG A 422 10.57 -0.04 36.26
CA ARG A 422 9.27 0.41 36.79
C ARG A 422 9.13 1.93 36.73
N ALA A 423 10.15 2.65 37.19
CA ALA A 423 10.19 4.11 37.12
C ALA A 423 10.12 4.63 35.68
N TYR A 424 10.77 3.94 34.73
CA TYR A 424 10.69 4.31 33.32
C TYR A 424 9.27 4.14 32.75
N LYS A 425 8.60 3.02 33.05
CA LYS A 425 7.20 2.79 32.63
C LYS A 425 6.24 3.81 33.25
N GLU A 426 6.44 4.19 34.51
CA GLU A 426 5.63 5.19 35.20
C GLU A 426 5.84 6.62 34.63
N ASP A 427 7.07 6.99 34.26
CA ASP A 427 7.35 8.26 33.56
C ASP A 427 6.71 8.28 32.16
N GLU A 428 6.80 7.16 31.43
CA GLU A 428 6.20 7.02 30.11
C GLU A 428 4.66 7.16 30.17
N GLU A 429 4.01 6.47 31.11
CA GLU A 429 2.57 6.58 31.33
C GLU A 429 2.14 7.99 31.74
N MET A 430 2.93 8.69 32.57
CA MET A 430 2.68 10.09 32.91
C MET A 430 2.80 11.01 31.69
N ARG A 431 3.78 10.80 30.81
CA ARG A 431 3.95 11.59 29.58
C ARG A 431 2.81 11.36 28.61
N MET A 432 2.33 10.13 28.47
CA MET A 432 1.16 9.80 27.66
C MET A 432 -0.13 10.43 28.21
N LYS A 433 -0.37 10.35 29.52
CA LYS A 433 -1.52 11.00 30.16
C LYS A 433 -1.48 12.53 29.98
N ALA A 434 -0.29 13.12 30.03
CA ALA A 434 -0.11 14.56 29.81
C ALA A 434 -0.31 14.99 28.34
N SER A 435 -0.06 14.11 27.36
CA SER A 435 -0.26 14.39 25.94
C SER A 435 -1.70 14.15 25.47
N ARG A 436 -2.46 13.22 26.10
CA ARG A 436 -3.84 12.88 25.71
C ARG A 436 -4.78 14.08 25.53
N PRO A 437 -4.91 15.04 26.47
CA PRO A 437 -5.80 16.19 26.27
C PRO A 437 -5.33 17.15 25.17
N LYS A 438 -4.01 17.21 24.88
CA LYS A 438 -3.47 18.03 23.79
C LYS A 438 -3.81 17.42 22.43
N VAL A 439 -3.74 16.10 22.32
CA VAL A 439 -4.13 15.35 21.12
C VAL A 439 -5.64 15.46 20.90
N LEU A 440 -6.45 15.32 21.95
CA LEU A 440 -7.91 15.47 21.86
C LEU A 440 -8.33 16.89 21.45
N GLN A 441 -7.73 17.93 22.03
CA GLN A 441 -7.99 19.31 21.61
C GLN A 441 -7.58 19.53 20.15
N TRP A 442 -6.41 19.01 19.75
CA TRP A 442 -5.92 19.10 18.38
C TRP A 442 -6.83 18.39 17.36
N LEU A 443 -7.38 17.22 17.70
CA LEU A 443 -8.37 16.52 16.88
C LEU A 443 -9.64 17.36 16.69
N LYS A 444 -10.16 17.97 17.77
CA LYS A 444 -11.32 18.89 17.71
C LYS A 444 -11.05 20.08 16.79
N ASP A 445 -9.83 20.61 16.81
CA ASP A 445 -9.46 21.80 16.03
C ASP A 445 -9.27 21.52 14.53
N ASN A 446 -8.90 20.29 14.13
CA ASN A 446 -8.48 19.98 12.75
C ASN A 446 -9.45 19.07 11.98
N TRP A 447 -10.23 18.24 12.66
CA TRP A 447 -11.15 17.28 12.03
C TRP A 447 -12.62 17.65 12.20
N GLY A 448 -12.89 18.83 12.77
CA GLY A 448 -14.23 19.25 13.16
C GLY A 448 -14.70 18.54 14.42
N THR A 449 -15.66 19.14 15.11
CA THR A 449 -16.37 18.44 16.19
C THR A 449 -17.05 17.22 15.58
N PHE A 450 -16.57 16.01 15.92
CA PHE A 450 -17.46 14.85 15.93
C PHE A 450 -18.69 15.30 16.69
N GLY A 451 -19.84 15.27 16.02
CA GLY A 451 -21.09 15.65 16.66
C GLY A 451 -21.28 14.73 17.85
N ASP A 452 -20.99 15.24 19.03
CA ASP A 452 -21.59 14.76 20.26
C ASP A 452 -23.08 15.09 20.12
N ASP A 453 -23.78 14.31 19.30
CA ASP A 453 -25.24 14.22 19.31
C ASP A 453 -25.56 13.48 20.62
N GLU A 454 -25.33 14.19 21.73
CA GLU A 454 -25.97 13.90 23.00
C GLU A 454 -27.46 14.02 22.74
N GLY A 455 -28.06 12.90 22.36
CA GLY A 455 -29.49 12.76 22.28
C GLY A 455 -30.08 13.12 23.63
N ASP A 456 -30.66 14.31 23.70
CA ASP A 456 -31.62 14.71 24.71
C ASP A 456 -32.81 13.74 24.63
N ASP A 457 -32.77 12.70 25.46
CA ASP A 457 -33.96 12.00 25.91
C ASP A 457 -34.78 12.98 26.76
N ASP A 458 -35.74 13.69 26.15
CA ASP A 458 -36.95 14.05 26.90
C ASP A 458 -38.20 14.22 26.01
N ASP A 459 -39.26 13.60 26.51
CA ASP A 459 -40.60 13.50 25.96
C ASP A 459 -41.26 14.86 25.68
N THR A 460 -41.86 15.06 24.50
CA THR A 460 -43.30 15.41 24.44
C THR A 460 -43.92 15.22 23.05
N ALA A 461 -44.98 14.42 23.02
CA ALA A 461 -45.97 14.36 21.96
C ALA A 461 -46.63 15.73 21.68
N GLN A 462 -46.93 16.04 20.41
CA GLN A 462 -48.30 16.30 19.92
C GLN A 462 -48.34 16.92 18.51
N SER A 463 -49.15 16.28 17.65
CA SER A 463 -50.22 16.92 16.86
C SER A 463 -49.89 17.64 15.54
N LEU A 464 -50.36 16.97 14.47
CA LEU A 464 -51.23 17.47 13.39
C LEU A 464 -50.73 18.51 12.35
N LEU A 465 -50.82 18.04 11.10
CA LEU A 465 -51.56 18.62 9.95
C LEU A 465 -51.02 19.89 9.23
N VAL A 466 -50.76 19.66 7.93
CA VAL A 466 -51.41 20.30 6.76
C VAL A 466 -50.94 21.69 6.29
N VAL A 467 -50.38 21.64 5.07
CA VAL A 467 -50.57 22.52 3.91
C VAL A 467 -49.96 23.93 3.94
N GLY A 468 -49.20 24.24 2.88
CA GLY A 468 -48.93 25.62 2.50
C GLY A 468 -47.99 25.79 1.31
N HIS A 469 -48.59 25.94 0.13
CA HIS A 469 -48.06 26.46 -1.14
C HIS A 469 -46.72 27.23 -1.17
N GLY A 470 -45.94 26.94 -2.22
CA GLY A 470 -45.70 27.93 -3.29
C GLY A 470 -44.25 28.41 -3.54
N PRO A 471 -43.96 28.93 -4.76
CA PRO A 471 -42.67 28.73 -5.46
C PRO A 471 -41.85 30.02 -5.72
N SER A 472 -40.58 29.86 -6.10
CA SER A 472 -39.72 30.87 -6.75
C SER A 472 -38.51 30.11 -7.32
N SER A 473 -38.24 29.94 -8.63
CA SER A 473 -38.21 30.84 -9.80
C SER A 473 -37.30 32.06 -9.66
N ALA A 474 -36.03 31.89 -10.01
CA ALA A 474 -35.23 32.96 -10.59
C ALA A 474 -34.45 32.42 -11.80
N ARG A 475 -34.88 32.88 -12.99
CA ARG A 475 -34.16 32.76 -14.26
C ARG A 475 -33.05 33.81 -14.31
N VAL A 476 -31.94 33.37 -14.89
CA VAL A 476 -30.86 34.19 -15.45
C VAL A 476 -31.33 34.80 -16.77
N THR A 477 -31.07 36.09 -16.97
CA THR A 477 -30.86 36.72 -18.29
C THR A 477 -29.98 37.97 -18.14
N CYS A 478 -28.75 37.86 -18.63
CA CYS A 478 -28.08 38.70 -19.64
C CYS A 478 -26.57 38.51 -19.51
#